data_AF-A0A2N9M7V2-F1
#
_entry.id   AF-A0A2N9M7V2-F1
#
_cell.length_a   1.000
_cell.length_b   1.000
_cell.length_c   1.000
_cell.angle_alpha   90.00
_cell.angle_beta   90.00
_cell.angle_gamma   90.00
#
_symmetry.space_group_name_H-M   'P 1'
#
loop_
_entity.id
_entity.type
_entity.pdbx_description
1 polymer ?
#
loop_
_entity_poly.entity_id
_entity_poly.type
_entity_poly.pdbx_seq_one_letter_code
_entity_poly.pdbx_strand_id
1 'polypeptide(L)'
;MLLAACVLQPARATQAPADPCSLLSATDLSTAIGQAYGSAQKTVAPAPFANTVQGTDCNYSASGGGSPLWFRIYFDPSASAATDLFARLKMFYSPPTPVAGIGEDAYFDPSHGLHVRKGNVRYFLSFQNMKNFTPANEGQLKALASQVAGKL
;
A
#
# COMPACT_ATOMS: atom_id res chain seq x y z
N MET A 1 -1.07 -36.40 28.90
CA MET A 1 -1.56 -35.49 27.86
C MET A 1 -1.37 -34.07 28.35
N LEU A 2 -0.32 -33.35 27.92
CA LEU A 2 -0.20 -31.91 28.17
C LEU A 2 -0.89 -31.17 27.03
N LEU A 3 -1.92 -30.39 27.35
CA LEU A 3 -2.52 -29.41 26.45
C LEU A 3 -1.57 -28.21 26.37
N ALA A 4 -0.87 -28.05 25.25
CA ALA A 4 -0.14 -26.83 24.96
C ALA A 4 -1.15 -25.74 24.55
N ALA A 5 -1.47 -24.83 25.47
CA ALA A 5 -2.22 -23.63 25.15
C ALA A 5 -1.34 -22.70 24.31
N CYS A 6 -1.67 -22.54 23.03
CA CYS A 6 -1.08 -21.54 22.16
C CYS A 6 -1.56 -20.17 22.65
N VAL A 7 -0.71 -19.44 23.37
CA VAL A 7 -0.98 -18.04 23.73
C VAL A 7 -0.87 -17.23 22.45
N LEU A 8 -2.02 -16.94 21.81
CA LEU A 8 -2.11 -15.92 20.78
C LEU A 8 -1.75 -14.58 21.42
N GLN A 9 -0.50 -14.16 21.28
CA GLN A 9 -0.12 -12.80 21.61
C GLN A 9 -0.92 -11.86 20.70
N PRO A 10 -1.68 -10.90 21.25
CA PRO A 10 -2.35 -9.91 20.42
C PRO A 10 -1.28 -9.19 19.61
N ALA A 11 -1.36 -9.29 18.29
CA ALA A 11 -0.50 -8.56 17.39
C ALA A 11 -0.70 -7.06 17.69
N ARG A 12 0.34 -6.41 18.22
CA ARG A 12 0.30 -4.98 18.45
C ARG A 12 0.15 -4.26 17.12
N ALA A 13 -0.64 -3.19 17.10
CA ALA A 13 -0.73 -2.31 15.95
C ALA A 13 0.68 -1.83 15.56
N THR A 14 1.01 -1.94 14.27
CA THR A 14 2.24 -1.40 13.71
C THR A 14 2.22 0.11 13.92
N GLN A 15 3.25 0.61 14.61
CA GLN A 15 3.44 2.04 14.77
C GLN A 15 3.95 2.64 13.47
N ALA A 16 3.44 3.81 13.11
CA ALA A 16 3.96 4.54 11.96
C ALA A 16 5.44 4.87 12.18
N PRO A 17 6.33 4.61 11.20
CA PRO A 17 7.69 5.13 11.27
C PRO A 17 7.66 6.66 11.22
N ALA A 18 8.72 7.30 11.70
CA ALA A 18 8.85 8.76 11.67
C ALA A 18 8.70 9.34 10.25
N ASP A 19 9.11 8.57 9.23
CA ASP A 19 8.85 8.88 7.84
C ASP A 19 8.17 7.71 7.11
N PRO A 20 6.83 7.73 6.93
CA PRO A 20 6.11 6.67 6.21
C PRO A 20 6.60 6.41 4.78
N CYS A 21 7.15 7.42 4.10
CA CYS A 21 7.69 7.24 2.75
C CYS A 21 8.94 6.35 2.73
N SER A 22 9.65 6.17 3.86
CA SER A 22 10.81 5.28 3.93
C SER A 22 10.48 3.80 3.71
N LEU A 23 9.20 3.42 3.78
CA LEU A 23 8.74 2.07 3.48
C LEU A 23 8.92 1.71 1.99
N LEU A 24 8.98 2.71 1.11
CA LEU A 24 9.31 2.54 -0.30
C LEU A 24 10.36 3.59 -0.68
N SER A 25 11.64 3.26 -0.63
CA SER A 25 12.66 4.23 -1.03
C SER A 25 12.65 4.47 -2.55
N ALA A 26 13.11 5.64 -3.00
CA ALA A 26 13.29 5.91 -4.42
C ALA A 26 14.30 4.93 -5.07
N THR A 27 15.28 4.45 -4.31
CA THR A 27 16.23 3.42 -4.74
C THR A 27 15.54 2.08 -4.96
N ASP A 28 14.77 1.59 -3.98
CA ASP A 28 14.01 0.33 -4.11
C ASP A 28 13.06 0.40 -5.31
N LEU A 29 12.35 1.53 -5.45
CA LEU A 29 11.47 1.81 -6.57
C LEU A 29 12.24 1.76 -7.91
N SER A 30 13.36 2.47 -8.00
CA SER A 30 14.13 2.54 -9.23
C SER A 30 14.66 1.18 -9.67
N THR A 31 15.13 0.38 -8.71
CA THR A 31 15.61 -0.98 -8.95
C THR A 31 14.48 -1.91 -9.41
N ALA A 32 13.32 -1.86 -8.76
CA ALA A 32 12.20 -2.72 -9.12
C ALA A 32 11.59 -2.41 -10.49
N ILE A 33 11.58 -1.13 -10.88
CA ILE A 33 11.01 -0.67 -12.15
C ILE A 33 12.02 -0.69 -13.30
N GLY A 34 13.32 -0.62 -12.99
CA GLY A 34 14.37 -0.47 -14.01
C GLY A 34 14.43 0.93 -14.59
N GLN A 35 13.94 1.94 -13.87
CA GLN A 35 13.91 3.35 -14.28
C GLN A 35 14.28 4.23 -13.09
N ALA A 36 14.98 5.33 -13.33
CA ALA A 36 15.31 6.27 -12.26
C ALA A 36 14.06 7.03 -11.75
N TYR A 37 13.89 7.05 -10.43
CA TYR A 37 12.91 7.87 -9.72
C TYR A 37 13.60 8.85 -8.76
N GLY A 38 13.04 10.05 -8.64
CA GLY A 38 13.45 11.02 -7.63
C GLY A 38 12.94 10.67 -6.22
N SER A 39 13.40 11.42 -5.21
CA SER A 39 12.91 11.29 -3.84
C SER A 39 11.40 11.55 -3.73
N ALA A 40 10.74 10.85 -2.81
CA ALA A 40 9.32 11.07 -2.52
C ALA A 40 9.03 12.52 -2.16
N GLN A 41 8.03 13.10 -2.83
CA GLN A 41 7.36 14.31 -2.39
C GLN A 41 6.26 13.92 -1.42
N LYS A 42 6.46 14.26 -0.13
CA LYS A 42 5.55 13.90 0.96
C LYS A 42 4.46 14.95 1.13
N THR A 43 3.21 14.52 1.15
CA THR A 43 2.04 15.34 1.51
C THR A 43 1.10 14.57 2.44
N VAL A 44 0.13 15.28 3.04
CA VAL A 44 -0.90 14.64 3.87
C VAL A 44 -1.97 14.03 2.96
N ALA A 45 -2.23 12.74 3.13
CA ALA A 45 -3.38 12.10 2.51
C ALA A 45 -4.61 12.34 3.40
N PRO A 46 -5.75 12.80 2.85
CA PRO A 46 -6.93 13.08 3.65
C PRO A 46 -7.50 11.79 4.26
N ALA A 47 -8.20 11.96 5.38
CA ALA A 47 -9.00 10.90 5.99
C ALA A 47 -10.21 10.59 5.08
N PRO A 48 -10.46 9.32 4.72
CA PRO A 48 -11.55 8.97 3.81
C PRO A 48 -12.95 9.18 4.40
N PHE A 49 -13.09 9.14 5.72
CA PHE A 49 -14.34 9.46 6.43
C PHE A 49 -14.06 10.29 7.68
N ALA A 50 -15.10 10.95 8.20
CA ALA A 50 -15.05 11.57 9.52
C ALA A 50 -14.64 10.53 10.57
N ASN A 51 -13.79 10.93 11.52
CA ASN A 51 -13.24 10.08 12.60
C ASN A 51 -12.32 8.93 12.14
N THR A 52 -11.78 9.00 10.92
CA THR A 52 -10.68 8.12 10.48
C THR A 52 -9.37 8.88 10.46
N VAL A 53 -8.25 8.16 10.35
CA VAL A 53 -6.91 8.77 10.37
C VAL A 53 -6.58 9.43 9.03
N GLN A 54 -5.82 10.52 9.09
CA GLN A 54 -5.09 11.01 7.93
C GLN A 54 -3.95 10.04 7.59
N GLY A 55 -3.56 10.02 6.32
CA GLY A 55 -2.46 9.21 5.83
C GLY A 55 -1.31 10.07 5.32
N THR A 56 -0.37 9.41 4.66
CA THR A 56 0.74 10.05 3.96
C THR A 56 0.68 9.71 2.48
N ASP A 57 0.80 10.73 1.65
CA ASP A 57 1.03 10.61 0.22
C ASP A 57 2.52 10.77 -0.07
N CYS A 58 3.09 9.82 -0.79
CA CYS A 58 4.48 9.78 -1.24
C CYS A 58 4.47 9.69 -2.77
N ASN A 59 4.71 10.82 -3.43
CA ASN A 59 4.69 10.91 -4.90
C ASN A 59 6.13 10.88 -5.44
N TYR A 60 6.40 9.97 -6.37
CA TYR A 60 7.71 9.80 -6.99
C TYR A 60 7.64 10.21 -8.46
N SER A 61 8.46 11.19 -8.84
CA SER A 61 8.62 11.57 -10.23
C SER A 61 9.59 10.62 -10.92
N ALA A 62 9.13 10.03 -12.03
CA ALA A 62 9.96 9.28 -12.95
C ALA A 62 10.88 10.21 -13.75
N SER A 63 12.11 9.78 -14.01
CA SER A 63 13.01 10.42 -14.96
C SER A 63 12.68 9.98 -16.40
N GLY A 64 13.07 10.79 -17.39
CA GLY A 64 13.03 10.38 -18.81
C GLY A 64 11.64 10.17 -19.41
N GLY A 65 10.58 10.76 -18.82
CA GLY A 65 9.22 10.67 -19.35
C GLY A 65 8.41 9.43 -18.91
N GLY A 66 8.92 8.66 -17.95
CA GLY A 66 8.16 7.56 -17.34
C GLY A 66 6.95 8.02 -16.53
N SER A 67 6.08 7.08 -16.16
CA SER A 67 4.92 7.35 -15.30
C SER A 67 5.35 7.61 -13.85
N PRO A 68 4.87 8.69 -13.21
CA PRO A 68 5.04 8.89 -11.77
C PRO A 68 4.43 7.74 -10.97
N LEU A 69 4.99 7.45 -9.80
CA LEU A 69 4.39 6.49 -8.87
C LEU A 69 3.77 7.24 -7.70
N TRP A 70 2.53 6.88 -7.36
CA TRP A 70 1.86 7.31 -6.15
C TRP A 70 1.83 6.18 -5.14
N PHE A 71 2.43 6.40 -3.98
CA PHE A 71 2.30 5.55 -2.80
C PHE A 71 1.54 6.31 -1.72
N ARG A 72 0.40 5.78 -1.29
CA ARG A 72 -0.41 6.34 -0.20
C ARG A 72 -0.49 5.34 0.92
N ILE A 73 -0.29 5.75 2.16
CA ILE A 73 -0.29 4.85 3.33
C ILE A 73 -1.01 5.45 4.54
N TYR A 74 -1.74 4.60 5.25
CA TYR A 74 -2.47 4.89 6.47
C TYR A 74 -2.10 3.87 7.55
N PHE A 75 -1.87 4.35 8.77
CA PHE A 75 -1.69 3.53 9.96
C PHE A 75 -2.94 3.70 10.82
N ASP A 76 -3.90 2.81 10.66
CA ASP A 76 -5.16 2.87 11.40
C ASP A 76 -4.93 2.49 12.88
N PRO A 77 -5.83 2.86 13.80
CA PRO A 77 -5.65 2.62 15.24
C PRO A 77 -5.59 1.14 15.63
N SER A 78 -6.13 0.25 14.80
CA SER A 78 -6.15 -1.20 15.02
C SER A 78 -6.30 -1.98 13.71
N ALA A 79 -5.99 -3.28 13.74
CA ALA A 79 -6.22 -4.18 12.61
C ALA A 79 -7.70 -4.32 12.24
N SER A 80 -8.61 -4.26 13.23
CA SER A 80 -10.05 -4.26 12.99
C SER A 80 -10.50 -2.99 12.26
N ALA A 81 -10.03 -1.81 12.70
CA ALA A 81 -10.34 -0.55 12.05
C ALA A 81 -9.85 -0.52 10.59
N ALA A 82 -8.64 -1.03 10.34
CA ALA A 82 -8.12 -1.19 8.98
C ALA A 82 -8.99 -2.15 8.14
N THR A 83 -9.39 -3.29 8.71
CA THR A 83 -10.25 -4.28 8.01
C THR A 83 -11.59 -3.67 7.61
N ASP A 84 -12.29 -3.07 8.56
CA ASP A 84 -13.61 -2.48 8.33
C ASP A 84 -13.55 -1.36 7.29
N LEU A 85 -12.54 -0.49 7.40
CA LEU A 85 -12.36 0.62 6.49
C LEU A 85 -11.94 0.16 5.10
N PHE A 86 -11.08 -0.85 4.98
CA PHE A 86 -10.66 -1.41 3.70
C PHE A 86 -11.85 -2.05 2.96
N ALA A 87 -12.67 -2.82 3.66
CA ALA A 87 -13.90 -3.41 3.11
C ALA A 87 -14.89 -2.33 2.66
N ARG A 88 -15.08 -1.28 3.47
CA ARG A 88 -15.96 -0.15 3.11
C ARG A 88 -15.47 0.60 1.88
N LEU A 89 -14.16 0.86 1.79
CA LEU A 89 -13.55 1.58 0.67
C LEU A 89 -13.61 0.80 -0.64
N LYS A 90 -13.48 -0.53 -0.57
CA LYS A 90 -13.55 -1.43 -1.74
C LYS A 90 -14.79 -1.24 -2.60
N MET A 91 -15.92 -0.85 -2.00
CA MET A 91 -17.16 -0.53 -2.73
C MET A 91 -17.02 0.66 -3.69
N PHE A 92 -16.20 1.67 -3.35
CA PHE A 92 -15.95 2.84 -4.20
C PHE A 92 -14.93 2.54 -5.32
N TYR A 93 -14.15 1.47 -5.16
CA TYR A 93 -13.10 1.04 -6.09
C TYR A 93 -13.50 -0.25 -6.83
N SER A 94 -14.79 -0.40 -7.09
CA SER A 94 -15.37 -1.61 -7.67
C SER A 94 -15.59 -1.52 -9.19
N PRO A 95 -15.59 -2.67 -9.92
CA PRO A 95 -15.33 -4.01 -9.41
C PRO A 95 -13.82 -4.25 -9.15
N PRO A 96 -13.45 -4.77 -7.96
CA PRO A 96 -12.06 -5.03 -7.63
C PRO A 96 -11.60 -6.38 -8.19
N THR A 97 -10.35 -6.46 -8.62
CA THR A 97 -9.70 -7.73 -8.99
C THR A 97 -8.81 -8.19 -7.83
N PRO A 98 -9.13 -9.31 -7.15
CA PRO A 98 -8.35 -9.79 -6.01
C PRO A 98 -6.89 -10.09 -6.36
N VAL A 99 -5.97 -9.79 -5.43
CA VAL A 99 -4.55 -10.12 -5.53
C VAL A 99 -4.16 -10.96 -4.32
N ALA A 100 -3.82 -12.22 -4.56
CA ALA A 100 -3.37 -13.13 -3.50
C ALA A 100 -1.89 -12.91 -3.16
N GLY A 101 -1.50 -13.28 -1.94
CA GLY A 101 -0.09 -13.35 -1.51
C GLY A 101 0.55 -12.02 -1.11
N ILE A 102 -0.21 -10.93 -1.04
CA ILE A 102 0.28 -9.61 -0.60
C ILE A 102 -0.58 -9.12 0.56
N GLY A 103 0.05 -8.91 1.71
CA GLY A 103 -0.67 -8.55 2.93
C GLY A 103 -1.70 -9.62 3.33
N GLU A 104 -2.77 -9.18 3.99
CA GLU A 104 -3.90 -10.02 4.37
C GLU A 104 -5.10 -9.86 3.43
N ASP A 105 -5.25 -8.71 2.78
CA ASP A 105 -6.22 -8.47 1.70
C ASP A 105 -5.61 -7.47 0.72
N ALA A 106 -5.72 -7.76 -0.58
CA ALA A 106 -5.24 -6.91 -1.63
C ALA A 106 -6.11 -7.04 -2.90
N TYR A 107 -6.25 -5.94 -3.63
CA TYR A 107 -6.96 -5.92 -4.90
C TYR A 107 -6.49 -4.78 -5.80
N PHE A 108 -6.63 -4.98 -7.10
CA PHE A 108 -6.62 -3.88 -8.07
C PHE A 108 -8.00 -3.27 -8.21
N ASP A 109 -8.06 -1.94 -8.26
CA ASP A 109 -9.24 -1.21 -8.72
C ASP A 109 -9.30 -1.12 -10.26
N PRO A 110 -10.42 -0.66 -10.85
CA PRO A 110 -10.55 -0.51 -12.30
C PRO A 110 -9.59 0.49 -12.95
N SER A 111 -8.95 1.35 -12.15
CA SER A 111 -7.91 2.30 -12.60
C SER A 111 -6.50 1.74 -12.38
N HIS A 112 -6.38 0.44 -12.11
CA HIS A 112 -5.13 -0.29 -11.86
C HIS A 112 -4.33 0.20 -10.64
N GLY A 113 -5.01 0.82 -9.69
CA GLY A 113 -4.46 1.07 -8.36
C GLY A 113 -4.46 -0.20 -7.52
N LEU A 114 -3.32 -0.56 -6.95
CA LEU A 114 -3.17 -1.71 -6.07
C LEU A 114 -3.39 -1.28 -4.62
N HIS A 115 -4.53 -1.69 -4.05
CA HIS A 115 -4.88 -1.48 -2.65
C HIS A 115 -4.46 -2.70 -1.83
N VAL A 116 -3.86 -2.49 -0.68
CA VAL A 116 -3.40 -3.54 0.22
C VAL A 116 -3.72 -3.20 1.67
N ARG A 117 -4.06 -4.22 2.45
CA ARG A 117 -4.17 -4.18 3.90
C ARG A 117 -3.27 -5.24 4.53
N LYS A 118 -2.55 -4.88 5.58
CA LYS A 118 -1.75 -5.79 6.42
C LYS A 118 -1.75 -5.28 7.86
N GLY A 119 -2.21 -6.09 8.82
CA GLY A 119 -2.43 -5.64 10.19
C GLY A 119 -3.33 -4.41 10.25
N ASN A 120 -2.87 -3.36 10.92
CA ASN A 120 -3.54 -2.05 11.01
C ASN A 120 -3.15 -1.07 9.89
N VAL A 121 -2.41 -1.51 8.87
CA VAL A 121 -1.92 -0.64 7.81
C VAL A 121 -2.70 -0.89 6.53
N ARG A 122 -3.13 0.20 5.89
CA ARG A 122 -3.68 0.20 4.54
C ARG A 122 -2.80 1.05 3.65
N TYR A 123 -2.53 0.58 2.45
CA TYR A 123 -1.81 1.38 1.48
C TYR A 123 -2.25 1.11 0.05
N PHE A 124 -1.84 2.01 -0.82
CA PHE A 124 -2.19 2.06 -2.22
C PHE A 124 -0.94 2.37 -3.04
N LEU A 125 -0.77 1.68 -4.17
CA LEU A 125 0.26 1.96 -5.17
C LEU A 125 -0.39 2.12 -6.55
N SER A 126 0.02 3.14 -7.30
CA SER A 126 -0.44 3.32 -8.68
C SER A 126 0.61 4.05 -9.52
N PHE A 127 0.75 3.65 -10.78
CA PHE A 127 1.43 4.45 -11.79
C PHE A 127 0.46 5.52 -12.30
N GLN A 128 0.69 6.77 -11.91
CA GLN A 128 -0.15 7.88 -12.34
C GLN A 128 -0.06 8.09 -13.85
N ASN A 129 -1.19 8.39 -14.47
CA ASN A 129 -1.31 8.71 -15.90
C ASN A 129 -0.81 7.60 -16.85
N MET A 130 -0.69 6.35 -16.37
CA MET A 130 -0.31 5.22 -17.19
C MET A 130 -1.46 4.83 -18.13
N LYS A 131 -1.32 5.12 -19.42
CA LYS A 131 -2.36 4.85 -20.42
C LYS A 131 -2.51 3.38 -20.79
N ASN A 132 -1.40 2.63 -20.72
CA ASN A 132 -1.35 1.22 -21.09
C ASN A 132 -0.83 0.40 -19.90
N PHE A 133 -1.74 -0.07 -19.05
CA PHE A 133 -1.38 -0.98 -17.98
C PHE A 133 -1.14 -2.38 -18.56
N THR A 134 0.07 -2.90 -18.40
CA THR A 134 0.48 -4.20 -18.95
C THR A 134 0.72 -5.22 -17.84
N PRO A 135 0.75 -6.54 -18.15
CA PRO A 135 1.14 -7.56 -17.17
C PRO A 135 2.52 -7.32 -16.53
N ALA A 136 3.44 -6.67 -17.26
CA ALA A 136 4.74 -6.29 -16.71
C ALA A 136 4.61 -5.21 -15.63
N ASN A 137 3.80 -4.18 -15.87
CA ASN A 137 3.54 -3.13 -14.89
C ASN A 137 2.74 -3.66 -13.68
N GLU A 138 1.82 -4.59 -13.92
CA GLU A 138 1.12 -5.29 -12.85
C GLU A 138 2.09 -6.06 -11.95
N GLY A 139 3.00 -6.84 -12.54
CA GLY A 139 4.03 -7.58 -11.82
C GLY A 139 4.94 -6.66 -11.01
N GLN A 140 5.33 -5.52 -11.58
CA GLN A 140 6.11 -4.48 -10.91
C GLN A 140 5.38 -3.91 -9.68
N LEU A 141 4.11 -3.52 -9.80
CA LEU A 141 3.33 -3.01 -8.66
C LEU A 141 3.17 -4.08 -7.57
N LYS A 142 2.93 -5.34 -7.93
CA LYS A 142 2.85 -6.45 -6.98
C LYS A 142 4.17 -6.66 -6.23
N ALA A 143 5.30 -6.57 -6.92
CA ALA A 143 6.62 -6.71 -6.31
C ALA A 143 6.89 -5.58 -5.30
N LEU A 144 6.62 -4.33 -5.69
CA LEU A 144 6.71 -3.17 -4.80
C LEU A 144 5.79 -3.29 -3.59
N ALA A 145 4.53 -3.69 -3.81
CA ALA A 145 3.58 -3.90 -2.72
C ALA A 145 4.05 -4.99 -1.75
N SER A 146 4.65 -6.06 -2.26
CA SER A 146 5.21 -7.15 -1.43
C SER A 146 6.41 -6.65 -0.61
N GLN A 147 7.27 -5.80 -1.18
CA GLN A 147 8.38 -5.18 -0.44
C GLN A 147 7.87 -4.29 0.71
N VAL A 148 6.86 -3.45 0.44
CA VAL A 148 6.23 -2.63 1.49
C VAL A 148 5.62 -3.53 2.56
N ALA A 149 4.86 -4.56 2.18
CA ALA A 149 4.28 -5.52 3.11
C ALA A 149 5.33 -6.24 3.97
N GLY A 150 6.51 -6.54 3.43
CA GLY A 150 7.60 -7.20 4.17
C GLY A 150 8.26 -6.31 5.23
N LYS A 151 8.06 -4.99 5.16
CA LYS A 151 8.59 -4.01 6.11
C LYS A 151 7.57 -3.62 7.21
N LEU A 152 6.36 -4.17 7.18
CA LEU A 152 5.24 -3.91 8.10
C LEU A 152 5.02 -5.05 9.09
#